data_AF-A0A4D4JPF9-F1
#
_entry.id   AF-A0A4D4JPF9-F1
#
_cell.length_a   1.000
_cell.length_b   1.000
_cell.length_c   1.000
_cell.angle_alpha   90.00
_cell.angle_beta   90.00
_cell.angle_gamma   90.00
#
_symmetry.space_group_name_H-M   'P 1'
#
loop_
_entity.id
_entity.type
_entity.pdbx_description
1 polymer ?
#
loop_
_entity_poly.entity_id
_entity_poly.type
_entity_poly.pdbx_seq_one_letter_code
_entity_poly.pdbx_strand_id
1 'polypeptide(L)'
;MADLAISAAWNEPVQAGQHFKNVLAPWCKSMWAAGHRLHVEVRLHEDAKTDRQRRYYHGVVLKAIADQARPNGQQYPLAVWKEHFRAEYLGHKTVTTKNPLTGKKVRRRQRVSTEDLGVKGYSQLIDRVSAFAATELGVTFPATYQQWEGMQVDPDTGEIIGGVQP
;
A
#
# COMPACT_ATOMS: atom_id res chain seq x y z
N MET A 1 3.61 -9.62 28.10
CA MET A 1 2.41 -9.60 27.24
C MET A 1 2.82 -10.27 25.95
N ALA A 2 2.24 -11.42 25.60
CA ALA A 2 2.61 -12.08 24.35
C ALA A 2 1.96 -11.32 23.19
N ASP A 3 2.76 -10.87 22.23
CA ASP A 3 2.23 -10.26 21.01
C ASP A 3 1.30 -11.25 20.31
N LEU A 4 0.10 -10.78 19.99
CA LEU A 4 -0.98 -11.56 19.34
C LEU A 4 -0.76 -11.72 17.84
N ALA A 5 0.28 -11.10 17.27
CA ALA A 5 0.65 -11.22 15.87
C ALA A 5 2.15 -11.01 15.67
N ILE A 6 2.75 -11.79 14.76
CA ILE A 6 4.10 -11.56 14.23
C ILE A 6 3.96 -11.20 12.75
N SER A 7 4.58 -10.10 12.34
CA SER A 7 4.64 -9.67 10.93
C SER A 7 6.07 -9.33 10.56
N ALA A 8 6.62 -10.00 9.55
CA ALA A 8 8.01 -9.84 9.11
C ALA A 8 8.11 -9.71 7.58
N ALA A 9 9.11 -8.96 7.10
CA ALA A 9 9.48 -8.91 5.68
C ALA A 9 10.83 -9.57 5.45
N TRP A 10 10.83 -10.69 4.72
CA TRP A 10 12.05 -11.44 4.42
C TRP A 10 12.58 -11.07 3.04
N ASN A 11 13.61 -10.22 3.01
CA ASN A 11 14.21 -9.73 1.77
C ASN A 11 15.47 -10.52 1.38
N GLU A 12 16.05 -11.26 2.33
CA GLU A 12 17.24 -12.10 2.14
C GLU A 12 16.99 -13.56 2.55
N PRO A 13 17.48 -14.56 1.77
CA PRO A 13 17.24 -15.97 2.07
C PRO A 13 17.78 -16.44 3.43
N VAL A 14 18.94 -15.91 3.85
CA VAL A 14 19.58 -16.29 5.13
C VAL A 14 18.78 -15.76 6.31
N GLN A 15 18.36 -14.49 6.23
CA GLN A 15 17.49 -13.85 7.22
C GLN A 15 16.14 -14.57 7.35
N ALA A 16 15.52 -14.94 6.22
CA ALA A 16 14.24 -15.66 6.19
C ALA A 16 14.32 -16.99 6.94
N GLY A 17 15.36 -17.79 6.64
CA GLY A 17 15.54 -19.10 7.25
C GLY A 17 15.79 -19.04 8.75
N GLN A 18 16.58 -18.07 9.21
CA GLN A 18 16.87 -17.87 10.63
C GLN A 18 15.64 -17.37 11.39
N HIS A 19 14.95 -16.33 10.87
CA HIS A 19 13.75 -15.78 11.49
C HIS A 19 12.63 -16.82 11.58
N PHE A 20 12.41 -17.59 10.52
CA PHE A 20 11.38 -18.64 10.54
C PHE A 20 11.65 -19.69 11.63
N LYS A 21 12.89 -20.18 11.71
CA LYS A 21 13.28 -21.25 12.65
C LYS A 21 13.30 -20.77 14.09
N ASN A 22 13.81 -19.57 14.33
CA ASN A 22 14.13 -19.10 15.67
C ASN A 22 13.00 -18.29 16.30
N VAL A 23 12.12 -17.69 15.49
CA VAL A 23 11.07 -16.79 15.98
C VAL A 23 9.68 -17.33 15.62
N LEU A 24 9.39 -17.48 14.33
CA LEU A 24 8.02 -17.77 13.88
C LEU A 24 7.56 -19.17 14.31
N ALA A 25 8.36 -20.20 14.09
CA ALA A 25 7.98 -21.58 14.43
C ALA A 25 7.80 -21.79 15.96
N PRO A 26 8.71 -21.31 16.84
CA PRO A 26 8.50 -21.37 18.28
C PRO A 26 7.26 -20.61 18.77
N TRP A 27 6.98 -19.43 18.20
CA TRP A 27 5.80 -18.64 18.55
C TRP A 27 4.49 -19.32 18.10
N CYS A 28 4.42 -19.86 16.88
CA CYS A 28 3.25 -20.61 16.43
C CYS A 28 2.95 -21.79 17.36
N LYS A 29 4.00 -22.50 17.80
CA LYS A 29 3.88 -23.61 18.73
C LYS A 29 3.33 -23.18 20.10
N SER A 30 3.78 -22.05 20.64
CA SER A 30 3.27 -21.55 21.93
C SER A 30 1.81 -21.12 21.83
N MET A 31 1.40 -20.49 20.73
CA MET A 31 0.02 -20.06 20.51
C MET A 31 -0.95 -21.23 20.33
N TRP A 32 -0.54 -22.29 19.62
CA TRP A 32 -1.34 -23.52 19.55
C TRP A 32 -1.46 -24.23 20.89
N ALA A 33 -0.37 -24.26 21.69
CA ALA A 33 -0.42 -24.81 23.04
C ALA A 33 -1.38 -24.02 23.95
N ALA A 34 -1.51 -22.71 23.71
CA ALA A 34 -2.47 -21.84 24.38
C ALA A 34 -3.91 -21.93 23.81
N GLY A 35 -4.15 -22.78 22.79
CA GLY A 35 -5.48 -23.00 22.21
C GLY A 35 -5.90 -21.98 21.14
N HIS A 36 -5.01 -21.11 20.69
CA HIS A 36 -5.31 -20.13 19.64
C HIS A 36 -5.30 -20.79 18.24
N ARG A 37 -6.12 -20.26 17.34
CA ARG A 37 -6.08 -20.57 15.91
C ARG A 37 -5.29 -19.48 15.20
N LEU A 38 -4.31 -19.87 14.41
CA LEU A 38 -3.43 -18.96 13.69
C LEU A 38 -3.78 -18.93 12.20
N HIS A 39 -3.64 -17.75 11.59
CA HIS A 39 -3.71 -17.55 10.16
C HIS A 39 -2.34 -17.08 9.67
N VAL A 40 -1.77 -17.77 8.69
CA VAL A 40 -0.45 -17.44 8.12
C VAL A 40 -0.65 -17.13 6.64
N GLU A 41 -0.13 -15.99 6.20
CA GLU A 41 -0.17 -15.55 4.82
C GLU A 41 1.25 -15.26 4.34
N VAL A 42 1.68 -15.97 3.28
CA VAL A 42 2.99 -15.77 2.64
C VAL A 42 2.72 -15.21 1.24
N ARG A 43 3.23 -14.02 0.98
CA ARG A 43 3.07 -13.31 -0.31
C ARG A 43 4.42 -12.93 -0.89
N LEU A 44 4.43 -12.63 -2.19
CA LEU A 44 5.61 -12.07 -2.84
C LEU A 44 5.86 -10.65 -2.31
N HIS A 45 7.15 -10.29 -2.21
CA HIS A 45 7.57 -8.98 -1.70
C HIS A 45 6.98 -7.82 -2.51
N GLU A 46 6.80 -7.98 -3.82
CA GLU A 46 6.23 -6.95 -4.69
C GLU A 46 4.79 -6.60 -4.32
N ASP A 47 3.95 -7.61 -4.04
CA ASP A 47 2.55 -7.39 -3.62
C ASP A 47 2.50 -6.69 -2.25
N ALA A 48 3.33 -7.13 -1.31
CA ALA A 48 3.44 -6.52 0.02
C ALA A 48 3.91 -5.05 -0.08
N LYS A 49 4.83 -4.74 -0.99
CA LYS A 49 5.30 -3.39 -1.25
C LYS A 49 4.21 -2.51 -1.89
N THR A 50 3.45 -3.05 -2.85
CA THR A 50 2.30 -2.35 -3.42
C THR A 50 1.24 -2.04 -2.36
N ASP A 51 0.99 -2.96 -1.42
CA ASP A 51 0.06 -2.71 -0.31
C ASP A 51 0.56 -1.60 0.63
N ARG A 52 1.86 -1.56 0.95
CA ARG A 52 2.48 -0.48 1.73
C ARG A 52 2.39 0.87 1.04
N GLN A 53 2.72 0.93 -0.26
CA GLN A 53 2.59 2.14 -1.06
C GLN A 53 1.14 2.63 -1.12
N ARG A 54 0.18 1.72 -1.25
CA ARG A 54 -1.24 2.02 -1.19
C ARG A 54 -1.64 2.62 0.16
N ARG A 55 -1.19 2.02 1.28
CA ARG A 55 -1.43 2.56 2.63
C ARG A 55 -0.83 3.96 2.80
N TYR A 56 0.41 4.17 2.36
CA TYR A 56 1.05 5.49 2.41
C TYR A 56 0.30 6.52 1.55
N TYR A 57 -0.03 6.17 0.31
CA TYR A 57 -0.73 7.07 -0.61
C TYR A 57 -2.09 7.51 -0.04
N HIS A 58 -2.90 6.57 0.45
CA HIS A 58 -4.22 6.89 0.99
C HIS A 58 -4.18 7.49 2.40
N GLY A 59 -3.37 6.93 3.29
CA GLY A 59 -3.33 7.29 4.71
C GLY A 59 -2.50 8.52 5.04
N VAL A 60 -1.49 8.83 4.22
CA VAL A 60 -0.57 9.95 4.44
C VAL A 60 -0.78 11.03 3.38
N VAL A 61 -0.54 10.71 2.10
CA VAL A 61 -0.51 11.71 1.03
C VAL A 61 -1.88 12.35 0.82
N LEU A 62 -2.89 11.54 0.50
CA LEU A 62 -4.23 12.08 0.23
C LEU A 62 -4.89 12.70 1.46
N LYS A 63 -4.57 12.18 2.66
CA LYS A 63 -5.07 12.75 3.91
C LYS A 63 -4.47 14.13 4.16
N ALA A 64 -3.16 14.28 4.03
CA ALA A 64 -2.49 15.58 4.15
C ALA A 64 -3.05 16.61 3.16
N ILE A 65 -3.30 16.20 1.91
CA ILE A 65 -3.91 17.07 0.90
C ILE A 65 -5.33 17.47 1.30
N ALA A 66 -6.17 16.51 1.70
CA ALA A 66 -7.54 16.80 2.13
C ALA A 66 -7.58 17.74 3.33
N ASP A 67 -6.65 17.59 4.27
CA ASP A 67 -6.59 18.40 5.48
C ASP A 67 -6.09 19.81 5.20
N GLN A 68 -5.05 19.98 4.36
CA GLN A 68 -4.35 21.26 4.17
C GLN A 68 -4.79 22.05 2.94
N ALA A 69 -5.08 21.39 1.81
CA ALA A 69 -5.31 22.09 0.54
C ALA A 69 -6.64 22.85 0.55
N ARG A 70 -6.60 24.12 0.11
CA ARG A 70 -7.77 25.01 -0.05
C ARG A 70 -7.76 25.71 -1.41
N PRO A 71 -7.81 24.98 -2.54
CA PRO A 71 -7.93 25.61 -3.85
C PRO A 71 -9.19 26.48 -3.91
N ASN A 72 -9.03 27.74 -4.32
CA ASN A 72 -10.10 28.74 -4.32
C ASN A 72 -10.81 28.92 -2.95
N GLY A 73 -10.08 28.68 -1.84
CA GLY A 73 -10.62 28.80 -0.48
C GLY A 73 -11.50 27.62 -0.04
N GLN A 74 -11.74 26.63 -0.90
CA GLN A 74 -12.63 25.50 -0.60
C GLN A 74 -11.84 24.26 -0.18
N GLN A 75 -12.33 23.56 0.86
CA GLN A 75 -11.84 22.23 1.22
C GLN A 75 -12.59 21.14 0.46
N TYR A 76 -11.86 20.10 0.04
CA TYR A 76 -12.43 18.92 -0.61
C TYR A 76 -12.11 17.65 0.18
N PRO A 77 -13.07 16.71 0.27
CA PRO A 77 -12.83 15.44 0.96
C PRO A 77 -11.86 14.56 0.17
N LEU A 78 -11.24 13.60 0.87
CA LEU A 78 -10.25 12.67 0.31
C LEU A 78 -10.75 11.96 -0.97
N ALA A 79 -12.03 11.58 -1.02
CA ALA A 79 -12.60 10.90 -2.19
C ALA A 79 -12.55 11.74 -3.47
N VAL A 80 -12.73 13.07 -3.34
CA VAL A 80 -12.65 14.00 -4.47
C VAL A 80 -11.21 14.11 -4.96
N TRP A 81 -10.25 14.27 -4.05
CA TRP A 81 -8.82 14.28 -4.39
C TRP A 81 -8.38 12.97 -5.05
N LYS A 82 -8.83 11.83 -4.52
CA LYS A 82 -8.54 10.50 -5.09
C LYS A 82 -9.01 10.42 -6.54
N GLU A 83 -10.24 10.84 -6.82
CA GLU A 83 -10.78 10.78 -8.19
C GLU A 83 -10.09 11.78 -9.12
N HIS A 84 -9.81 13.00 -8.63
CA HIS A 84 -9.08 14.02 -9.40
C HIS A 84 -7.71 13.50 -9.86
N PHE A 85 -6.87 13.03 -8.94
CA PHE A 85 -5.52 12.55 -9.29
C PHE A 85 -5.54 11.24 -10.09
N ARG A 86 -6.55 10.38 -9.89
CA ARG A 86 -6.74 9.19 -10.74
C ARG A 86 -7.05 9.59 -12.18
N ALA A 87 -7.97 10.52 -12.37
CA ALA A 87 -8.35 11.01 -13.69
C ALA A 87 -7.16 11.69 -14.38
N GLU A 88 -6.44 12.53 -13.66
CA GLU A 88 -5.28 13.29 -14.15
C GLU A 88 -4.09 12.40 -14.53
N TYR A 89 -3.65 11.50 -13.62
CA TYR A 89 -2.38 10.80 -13.79
C TYR A 89 -2.50 9.36 -14.32
N LEU A 90 -3.66 8.71 -14.16
CA LEU A 90 -3.84 7.31 -14.59
C LEU A 90 -4.75 7.17 -15.82
N GLY A 91 -5.75 8.05 -15.94
CA GLY A 91 -6.66 8.07 -17.09
C GLY A 91 -7.42 6.77 -17.32
N HIS A 92 -7.36 6.28 -18.57
CA HIS A 92 -8.14 5.12 -19.03
C HIS A 92 -7.28 4.19 -19.89
N LYS A 93 -7.47 2.88 -19.75
CA LYS A 93 -6.91 1.84 -20.63
C LYS A 93 -7.97 1.35 -21.61
N THR A 94 -7.56 1.01 -22.83
CA THR A 94 -8.47 0.34 -23.79
C THR A 94 -8.38 -1.15 -23.55
N VAL A 95 -9.50 -1.78 -23.21
CA VAL A 95 -9.58 -3.23 -23.01
C VAL A 95 -10.42 -3.85 -24.11
N THR A 96 -9.88 -4.89 -24.72
CA THR A 96 -10.59 -5.73 -25.67
C THR A 96 -11.16 -6.92 -24.93
N THR A 97 -12.48 -7.04 -24.89
CA THR A 97 -13.18 -8.18 -24.27
C THR A 97 -14.01 -8.89 -25.32
N LYS A 98 -14.09 -10.22 -25.25
CA LYS A 98 -15.02 -10.99 -26.08
C LYS A 98 -16.40 -10.88 -25.44
N ASN A 99 -17.38 -10.39 -26.19
CA ASN A 99 -18.76 -10.36 -25.71
C ASN A 99 -19.23 -11.82 -25.50
N PRO A 100 -19.61 -12.22 -24.27
CA PRO A 100 -19.97 -13.60 -23.99
C PRO A 100 -21.26 -14.03 -24.70
N LEU A 101 -22.14 -13.09 -25.06
CA LEU A 101 -23.40 -13.35 -25.75
C LEU A 101 -23.26 -13.45 -27.27
N THR A 102 -22.37 -12.65 -27.88
CA THR A 102 -22.27 -12.55 -29.35
C THR A 102 -20.96 -13.12 -29.92
N GLY A 103 -19.99 -13.44 -29.07
CA GLY A 103 -18.67 -13.93 -29.46
C GLY A 103 -17.76 -12.88 -30.14
N LYS A 104 -18.27 -11.68 -30.43
CA LYS A 104 -17.52 -10.60 -31.10
C LYS A 104 -16.56 -9.92 -30.12
N LYS A 105 -15.40 -9.50 -30.62
CA LYS A 105 -14.46 -8.66 -29.86
C LYS A 105 -15.02 -7.24 -29.77
N VAL A 106 -15.11 -6.72 -28.56
CA VAL A 106 -15.54 -5.35 -28.29
C VAL A 106 -14.40 -4.62 -27.58
N ARG A 107 -14.10 -3.39 -28.02
CA ARG A 107 -13.13 -2.51 -27.37
C ARG A 107 -13.89 -1.52 -26.50
N ARG A 108 -13.51 -1.40 -25.23
CA ARG A 108 -14.07 -0.41 -24.30
C ARG A 108 -12.96 0.35 -23.60
N ARG A 109 -13.20 1.62 -23.29
CA ARG A 109 -12.36 2.38 -22.38
C ARG A 109 -12.72 1.95 -20.95
N GLN A 110 -11.73 1.46 -20.21
CA GLN A 110 -11.86 1.11 -18.80
C GLN A 110 -11.04 2.09 -17.97
N ARG A 111 -11.62 2.56 -16.86
CA ARG A 111 -10.88 3.34 -15.88
C ARG A 111 -9.69 2.54 -15.35
N VAL A 112 -8.54 3.17 -15.20
CA VAL A 112 -7.41 2.57 -14.48
C VAL A 112 -7.65 2.79 -12.99
N SER A 113 -7.72 1.70 -12.23
CA SER A 113 -7.81 1.76 -10.76
C SER A 113 -6.42 1.95 -10.17
N THR A 114 -6.31 2.66 -9.05
CA THR A 114 -5.08 2.65 -8.24
C THR A 114 -4.77 1.24 -7.73
N GLU A 115 -5.77 0.36 -7.65
CA GLU A 115 -5.59 -1.03 -7.23
C GLU A 115 -4.92 -1.90 -8.30
N ASP A 116 -4.98 -1.48 -9.58
CA ASP A 116 -4.37 -2.19 -10.70
C ASP A 116 -2.87 -1.85 -10.86
N LEU A 117 -2.32 -0.95 -10.03
CA LEU A 117 -0.94 -0.47 -10.13
C LEU A 117 0.01 -1.40 -9.38
N GLY A 118 1.06 -1.86 -10.07
CA GLY A 118 2.23 -2.44 -9.42
C GLY A 118 3.14 -1.38 -8.77
N VAL A 119 4.22 -1.82 -8.14
CA VAL A 119 5.15 -0.99 -7.35
C VAL A 119 5.59 0.29 -8.09
N LYS A 120 6.03 0.14 -9.35
CA LYS A 120 6.49 1.27 -10.16
C LYS A 120 5.39 2.29 -10.44
N GLY A 121 4.17 1.82 -10.71
CA GLY A 121 3.02 2.68 -10.97
C GLY A 121 2.65 3.51 -9.74
N TYR A 122 2.70 2.90 -8.56
CA TYR A 122 2.47 3.60 -7.30
C TYR A 122 3.57 4.63 -7.00
N SER A 123 4.85 4.29 -7.17
CA SER A 123 5.95 5.25 -7.00
C SER A 123 5.73 6.50 -7.86
N GLN A 124 5.45 6.31 -9.15
CA GLN A 124 5.21 7.44 -10.06
C GLN A 124 3.98 8.26 -9.68
N LEU A 125 2.90 7.62 -9.22
CA LEU A 125 1.70 8.30 -8.77
C LEU A 125 1.97 9.13 -7.51
N ILE A 126 2.61 8.53 -6.50
CA ILE A 126 2.98 9.20 -5.25
C ILE A 126 3.86 10.41 -5.55
N ASP A 127 4.88 10.26 -6.39
CA ASP A 127 5.82 11.34 -6.70
C ASP A 127 5.11 12.51 -7.40
N ARG A 128 4.28 12.23 -8.41
CA ARG A 128 3.54 13.26 -9.15
C ARG A 128 2.53 14.00 -8.27
N VAL A 129 1.76 13.26 -7.47
CA VAL A 129 0.76 13.85 -6.58
C VAL A 129 1.43 14.68 -5.48
N SER A 130 2.51 14.18 -4.89
CA SER A 130 3.24 14.89 -3.83
C SER A 130 3.90 16.15 -4.38
N ALA A 131 4.48 16.10 -5.58
CA ALA A 131 5.05 17.26 -6.24
C ALA A 131 3.97 18.33 -6.51
N PHE A 132 2.86 17.96 -7.14
CA PHE A 132 1.75 18.88 -7.42
C PHE A 132 1.18 19.50 -6.13
N ALA A 133 0.99 18.69 -5.09
CA ALA A 133 0.45 19.16 -3.83
C ALA A 133 1.41 20.12 -3.12
N ALA A 134 2.72 19.88 -3.18
CA ALA A 134 3.71 20.77 -2.59
C ALA A 134 3.83 22.08 -3.38
N THR A 135 3.84 22.03 -4.71
CA THR A 135 4.06 23.22 -5.55
C THR A 135 2.80 24.05 -5.74
N GLU A 136 1.66 23.43 -6.04
CA GLU A 136 0.43 24.13 -6.42
C GLU A 136 -0.51 24.35 -5.22
N LEU A 137 -0.49 23.45 -4.24
CA LEU A 137 -1.42 23.47 -3.10
C LEU A 137 -0.75 23.90 -1.78
N GLY A 138 0.58 24.05 -1.76
CA GLY A 138 1.35 24.41 -0.57
C GLY A 138 1.29 23.36 0.55
N VAL A 139 0.99 22.09 0.22
CA VAL A 139 0.85 21.00 1.20
C VAL A 139 2.23 20.55 1.67
N THR A 140 2.38 20.42 2.99
CA THR A 140 3.57 19.84 3.61
C THR A 140 3.29 18.42 4.08
N PHE A 141 4.15 17.48 3.69
CA PHE A 141 4.03 16.08 4.08
C PHE A 141 4.89 15.76 5.32
N PRO A 142 4.41 14.92 6.24
CA PRO A 142 5.13 14.61 7.48
C PRO A 142 6.37 13.73 7.27
N ALA A 143 6.39 12.92 6.21
CA ALA A 143 7.50 12.03 5.86
C ALA A 143 7.40 11.66 4.37
N THR A 144 8.53 11.28 3.76
CA THR A 144 8.54 10.62 2.44
C THR A 144 8.13 9.15 2.54
N TYR A 145 7.85 8.48 1.41
CA TYR A 145 7.53 7.05 1.42
C TYR A 145 8.65 6.21 2.05
N GLN A 146 9.92 6.50 1.74
CA GLN A 146 11.07 5.78 2.28
C GLN A 146 11.21 5.96 3.80
N GLN A 147 11.02 7.19 4.29
CA GLN A 147 11.05 7.48 5.72
C GLN A 147 9.89 6.79 6.44
N TRP A 148 8.69 6.87 5.87
CA TRP A 148 7.51 6.19 6.41
C TRP A 148 7.67 4.67 6.41
N GLU A 149 8.22 4.09 5.35
CA GLU A 149 8.50 2.65 5.27
C GLU A 149 9.56 2.21 6.29
N GLY A 150 10.62 3.00 6.48
CA GLY A 150 11.65 2.73 7.48
C GLY A 150 11.16 2.83 8.92
N MET A 151 10.25 3.76 9.22
CA MET A 151 9.59 3.84 10.54
C MET A 151 8.70 2.62 10.84
N GLN A 152 8.30 1.90 9.79
CA GLN A 152 7.41 0.74 9.90
C GLN A 152 8.18 -0.57 9.97
N VAL A 153 9.51 -0.61 9.82
CA VAL A 153 10.30 -1.85 9.80
C VAL A 153 11.48 -1.74 10.76
N ASP A 154 11.58 -2.69 11.69
CA ASP A 154 12.75 -2.83 12.56
C ASP A 154 14.00 -3.18 11.72
N PRO A 155 15.10 -2.41 11.82
CA PRO A 155 16.27 -2.60 10.99
C PRO A 155 17.04 -3.90 11.26
N ASP A 156 16.95 -4.44 12.47
CA ASP A 156 17.73 -5.60 12.90
C ASP A 156 16.96 -6.91 12.68
N THR A 157 15.64 -6.89 12.88
CA THR A 157 14.79 -8.09 12.78
C THR A 157 13.97 -8.16 11.48
N GLY A 158 13.75 -7.03 10.80
CA GLY A 158 12.86 -6.93 9.64
C GLY A 158 11.36 -7.01 10.01
N GLU A 159 11.05 -6.91 11.30
CA GLU A 159 9.67 -6.92 11.82
C GLU A 159 8.94 -5.62 11.51
N ILE A 160 7.67 -5.71 11.15
CA ILE A 160 6.87 -4.52 10.87
C ILE A 160 6.35 -3.95 12.21
N ILE A 161 6.91 -2.83 12.67
CA ILE A 161 6.61 -2.18 13.96
C ILE A 161 5.12 -1.74 14.05
N GLY A 162 4.45 -1.55 12.90
CA GLY A 162 3.01 -1.27 12.81
C GLY A 162 2.12 -2.47 12.48
N GLY A 163 2.61 -3.70 12.66
CA GLY A 163 1.89 -4.94 12.35
C GLY A 163 0.80 -5.31 13.37
N VAL A 164 -0.12 -4.41 13.73
CA VAL A 164 -1.31 -4.75 14.53
C VAL A 164 -2.58 -4.23 13.86
N GLN A 165 -3.29 -5.19 13.24
CA GLN A 165 -4.72 -5.35 12.90
C GLN A 165 -5.59 -4.22 12.30
N PRO A 166 -6.58 -4.57 11.44
CA PRO A 166 -7.73 -3.72 11.14
C PRO A 166 -8.62 -3.48 12.36
#